data_AF-A0A9D4T6N0-F1
#
_entry.id   AF-A0A9D4T6N0-F1
#
_cell.length_a   1.000
_cell.length_b   1.000
_cell.length_c   1.000
_cell.angle_alpha   90.00
_cell.angle_beta   90.00
_cell.angle_gamma   90.00
#
_symmetry.space_group_name_H-M   'P 1'
#
loop_
_entity.id
_entity.type
_entity.pdbx_description
1 polymer ?
#
loop_
_entity_poly.entity_id
_entity_poly.type
_entity_poly.pdbx_seq_one_letter_code
_entity_poly.pdbx_strand_id
1 'polypeptide(L)'
;MALTPPSSRASLTKSSKRGNYSRLTMEEKAAMEKKVESGQSQVDVAKQFEISKQTISDYLKDKVRIPAAAEKSTGSQLKNASQGAVPTEVTLEKFTNADREIELYAELTDDKIVRKVLKEDDDGLRQRGTSDCAAYLC
;
A
#
# COMPACT_ATOMS: atom_id res chain seq x y z
N MET A 1 51.51 -48.28 3.18
CA MET A 1 50.11 -47.78 3.22
C MET A 1 50.10 -46.55 4.13
N ALA A 2 50.08 -45.35 3.55
CA ALA A 2 50.14 -44.09 4.30
C ALA A 2 48.72 -43.52 4.47
N LEU A 3 48.31 -43.30 5.72
CA LEU A 3 47.04 -42.68 6.10
C LEU A 3 47.20 -41.15 6.04
N THR A 4 46.46 -40.48 5.17
CA THR A 4 46.36 -39.01 5.18
C THR A 4 45.30 -38.56 6.20
N PRO A 5 45.55 -37.54 7.03
CA PRO A 5 44.56 -37.02 7.96
C PRO A 5 43.50 -36.14 7.25
N PRO A 6 42.27 -36.05 7.79
CA PRO A 6 41.23 -35.20 7.24
C PRO A 6 41.52 -33.71 7.49
N SER A 7 41.45 -32.94 6.41
CA SER A 7 41.53 -31.48 6.40
C SER A 7 40.39 -30.86 7.22
N SER A 8 40.73 -30.29 8.37
CA SER A 8 39.82 -29.52 9.22
C SER A 8 39.50 -28.17 8.58
N ARG A 9 38.36 -28.12 7.88
CA ARG A 9 37.82 -26.88 7.30
C ARG A 9 37.27 -26.00 8.41
N ALA A 10 38.12 -25.15 8.99
CA ALA A 10 37.71 -24.11 9.92
C ALA A 10 36.76 -23.12 9.21
N SER A 11 35.46 -23.20 9.52
CA SER A 11 34.48 -22.21 9.10
C SER A 11 34.66 -20.94 9.95
N LEU A 12 35.35 -19.94 9.41
CA LEU A 12 35.33 -18.57 9.94
C LEU A 12 33.88 -18.04 9.85
N THR A 13 33.15 -18.09 10.96
CA THR A 13 31.89 -17.37 11.10
C THR A 13 32.22 -15.88 11.24
N LYS A 14 32.17 -15.14 10.13
CA LYS A 14 32.25 -13.68 10.13
C LYS A 14 31.06 -13.14 10.92
N SER A 15 31.31 -12.61 12.11
CA SER A 15 30.31 -11.86 12.86
C SER A 15 29.94 -10.61 12.05
N SER A 16 28.69 -10.53 11.59
CA SER A 16 28.19 -9.38 10.85
C SER A 16 28.18 -8.16 11.77
N LYS A 17 29.10 -7.21 11.57
CA LYS A 17 28.97 -5.87 12.14
C LYS A 17 27.61 -5.32 11.71
N ARG A 18 26.69 -5.18 12.66
CA ARG A 18 25.39 -4.54 12.41
C ARG A 18 25.69 -3.13 11.89
N GLY A 19 25.30 -2.88 10.64
CA GLY A 19 25.62 -1.63 9.94
C GLY A 19 25.16 -0.42 10.73
N ASN A 20 26.00 0.61 10.76
CA ASN A 20 25.63 1.90 11.31
C ASN A 20 24.55 2.50 10.39
N TYR A 21 23.30 2.60 10.89
CA TYR A 21 22.23 3.23 10.12
C TYR A 21 22.49 4.72 10.06
N SER A 22 22.96 5.21 8.90
CA SER A 22 23.04 6.64 8.63
C SER A 22 21.61 7.22 8.69
N ARG A 23 21.35 8.05 9.71
CA ARG A 23 20.05 8.66 9.94
C ARG A 23 20.00 10.00 9.23
N LEU A 24 19.38 10.02 8.06
CA LEU A 24 19.05 11.24 7.34
C LEU A 24 18.01 12.04 8.10
N THR A 25 18.33 13.31 8.36
CA THR A 25 17.40 14.28 8.94
C THR A 25 16.28 14.61 7.95
N MET A 26 15.18 15.14 8.46
CA MET A 26 14.03 15.53 7.62
C MET A 26 14.39 16.69 6.68
N GLU A 27 15.28 17.58 7.10
CA GLU A 27 15.77 18.70 6.29
C GLU A 27 16.60 18.22 5.10
N GLU A 28 17.53 17.28 5.33
CA GLU A 28 18.34 16.68 4.27
C GLU A 28 17.47 15.96 3.23
N LYS A 29 16.43 15.26 3.70
CA LYS A 29 15.46 14.58 2.84
C LYS A 29 14.71 15.55 1.92
N ALA A 30 14.21 16.65 2.46
CA ALA A 30 13.53 17.69 1.67
C ALA A 30 14.50 18.42 0.72
N ALA A 31 15.76 18.59 1.11
CA ALA A 31 16.78 19.19 0.24
C ALA A 31 17.15 18.28 -0.94
N MET A 32 17.20 16.97 -0.74
CA MET A 32 17.40 16.00 -1.84
C MET A 32 16.27 16.06 -2.86
N GLU A 33 15.02 16.21 -2.41
CA GLU A 33 13.83 16.32 -3.27
C GLU A 33 13.93 17.48 -4.23
N LYS A 34 14.11 18.67 -3.67
CA LYS A 34 14.18 19.91 -4.45
C LYS A 34 15.29 19.86 -5.51
N LYS A 35 16.41 19.19 -5.20
CA LYS A 35 17.53 19.01 -6.13
C LYS A 35 17.23 18.03 -7.26
N VAL A 36 16.52 16.95 -6.98
CA VAL A 36 16.13 15.98 -8.04
C VAL A 36 15.03 16.57 -8.91
N GLU A 37 14.06 17.29 -8.33
CA GLU A 37 12.99 17.97 -9.07
C GLU A 37 13.51 19.12 -9.94
N SER A 38 14.58 19.80 -9.52
CA SER A 38 15.25 20.80 -10.35
C SER A 38 16.08 20.22 -11.50
N GLY A 39 16.07 18.89 -11.66
CA GLY A 39 16.71 18.19 -12.78
C GLY A 39 18.15 17.76 -12.52
N GLN A 40 18.66 17.86 -11.29
CA GLN A 40 20.00 17.33 -11.00
C GLN A 40 20.01 15.80 -11.06
N SER A 41 21.13 15.24 -11.52
CA SER A 41 21.29 13.80 -11.58
C SER A 41 21.34 13.21 -10.16
N GLN A 42 20.70 12.06 -9.96
CA GLN A 42 20.74 11.35 -8.66
C GLN A 42 22.17 11.01 -8.21
N VAL A 43 23.11 10.90 -9.15
CA VAL A 43 24.52 10.62 -8.85
C VAL A 43 25.19 11.81 -8.19
N ASP A 44 24.89 13.03 -8.64
CA ASP A 44 25.48 14.24 -8.08
C ASP A 44 24.87 14.55 -6.71
N VAL A 45 23.57 14.32 -6.56
CA VAL A 45 22.89 14.41 -5.26
C VAL A 45 23.44 13.37 -4.28
N ALA A 46 23.65 12.13 -4.70
CA ALA A 46 24.25 11.07 -3.87
C ALA A 46 25.61 11.47 -3.30
N LYS A 47 26.47 12.08 -4.13
CA LYS A 47 27.79 12.56 -3.71
C LYS A 47 27.70 13.68 -2.68
N GLN A 48 26.78 14.63 -2.87
CA GLN A 48 26.64 15.78 -1.97
C GLN A 48 26.15 15.42 -0.57
N PHE A 49 25.32 14.40 -0.45
CA PHE A 49 24.79 13.96 0.85
C PHE A 49 25.53 12.74 1.42
N GLU A 50 26.55 12.23 0.73
CA GLU A 50 27.29 11.02 1.11
C GLU A 50 26.39 9.77 1.27
N ILE A 51 25.38 9.66 0.41
CA ILE A 51 24.42 8.55 0.45
C ILE A 51 24.57 7.70 -0.81
N SER A 52 24.26 6.41 -0.70
CA SER A 52 24.13 5.55 -1.88
C SER A 52 23.02 6.05 -2.83
N LYS A 53 23.24 5.90 -4.14
CA LYS A 53 22.21 6.14 -5.17
C LYS A 53 20.93 5.34 -4.91
N GLN A 54 21.08 4.13 -4.36
CA GLN A 54 19.96 3.25 -4.02
C GLN A 54 19.02 3.91 -3.01
N THR A 55 19.55 4.51 -1.95
CA THR A 55 18.75 5.20 -0.93
C THR A 55 17.96 6.37 -1.50
N ILE A 56 18.54 7.14 -2.44
CA ILE A 56 17.82 8.21 -3.13
C ILE A 56 16.67 7.63 -3.97
N SER A 57 16.91 6.53 -4.70
CA SER A 57 15.89 5.87 -5.49
C SER A 57 14.74 5.33 -4.63
N ASP A 58 15.05 4.66 -3.53
CA ASP A 58 14.06 4.10 -2.60
C ASP A 58 13.24 5.25 -1.97
N TYR A 59 13.90 6.34 -1.58
CA TYR A 59 13.24 7.50 -1.02
C TYR A 59 12.27 8.19 -2.01
N LEU A 60 12.64 8.29 -3.29
CA LEU A 60 11.76 8.82 -4.34
C LEU A 60 10.57 7.90 -4.63
N LYS A 61 10.78 6.57 -4.60
CA LYS A 61 9.69 5.58 -4.80
C LYS A 61 8.68 5.61 -3.65
N ASP A 62 9.14 5.69 -2.41
CA ASP A 62 8.26 5.72 -1.24
C ASP A 62 7.45 7.02 -1.18
N LYS A 63 8.01 8.13 -1.67
CA LYS A 63 7.28 9.39 -1.84
C LYS A 63 6.16 9.37 -2.86
N VAL A 64 6.18 8.46 -3.83
CA VAL A 64 5.02 8.28 -4.73
C VAL A 64 3.94 7.47 -4.01
N ARG A 65 4.33 6.56 -3.11
CA ARG A 65 3.37 5.70 -2.38
C ARG A 65 2.61 6.44 -1.28
N ILE A 66 3.21 7.40 -0.57
CA ILE A 66 2.57 8.05 0.57
C ILE A 66 1.44 9.05 0.19
N PRO A 67 1.60 9.98 -0.78
CA PRO A 67 0.53 10.89 -1.18
C PRO A 67 -0.53 10.18 -2.04
N ALA A 68 -0.16 9.19 -2.87
CA ALA A 68 -1.13 8.41 -3.63
C ALA A 68 -1.99 7.49 -2.76
N ALA A 69 -1.47 7.05 -1.60
CA ALA A 69 -2.22 6.29 -0.60
C ALA A 69 -3.09 7.18 0.32
N ALA A 70 -2.74 8.46 0.50
CA ALA A 70 -3.58 9.42 1.22
C ALA A 70 -4.90 9.68 0.48
N GLU A 71 -4.92 9.62 -0.85
CA GLU A 71 -6.14 9.74 -1.66
C GLU A 71 -6.85 8.40 -1.93
N LYS A 72 -6.19 7.24 -1.73
CA LYS A 72 -6.71 5.93 -2.17
C LYS A 72 -6.71 4.79 -1.14
N SER A 73 -6.49 5.03 0.15
CA SER A 73 -6.51 3.91 1.12
C SER A 73 -7.26 4.19 2.41
N THR A 74 -8.58 4.19 2.30
CA THR A 74 -9.39 3.37 3.21
C THR A 74 -8.91 1.91 3.09
N GLY A 75 -8.19 1.42 4.10
CA GLY A 75 -7.90 -0.01 4.21
C GLY A 75 -6.50 -0.44 3.73
N SER A 76 -5.48 -0.06 4.49
CA SER A 76 -4.24 -0.84 4.56
C SER A 76 -4.02 -1.18 6.03
N GLN A 77 -4.52 -2.34 6.45
CA GLN A 77 -4.21 -2.96 7.73
C GLN A 77 -2.71 -3.26 7.80
N LEU A 78 -1.94 -2.26 8.24
CA LEU A 78 -0.59 -2.48 8.73
C LEU A 78 -0.70 -3.28 10.03
N LYS A 79 -0.24 -4.53 9.97
CA LYS A 79 -0.12 -5.44 11.11
C LYS A 79 0.94 -4.92 12.08
N ASN A 80 0.59 -3.91 12.87
CA ASN A 80 1.28 -3.52 14.10
C ASN A 80 0.28 -3.66 15.26
N ALA A 81 -0.03 -4.91 15.62
CA ALA A 81 -0.91 -5.26 16.74
C ALA A 81 -0.20 -5.09 18.10
N SER A 82 0.37 -3.92 18.39
CA SER A 82 0.91 -3.63 19.72
C SER A 82 0.65 -2.22 20.24
N GLN A 83 -0.18 -1.43 19.56
CA GLN A 83 -0.71 -0.17 20.12
C GLN A 83 -2.23 -0.16 19.94
N GLY A 84 -2.90 -1.17 20.47
CA GLY A 84 -4.31 -1.01 20.81
C GLY A 84 -4.38 0.03 21.91
N ALA A 85 -4.90 1.21 21.63
CA ALA A 85 -5.39 2.10 22.68
C ALA A 85 -6.44 1.30 23.45
N VAL A 86 -6.06 0.78 24.62
CA VAL A 86 -7.01 0.15 25.53
C VAL A 86 -7.95 1.26 25.95
N PRO A 87 -9.27 1.17 25.65
CA PRO A 87 -10.21 2.18 26.09
C PRO A 87 -10.11 2.27 27.61
N THR A 88 -9.87 3.47 28.13
CA THR A 88 -9.76 3.73 29.58
C THR A 88 -11.05 3.34 30.30
N GLU A 89 -12.17 3.30 29.60
CA GLU A 89 -13.46 2.90 30.12
C GLU A 89 -14.16 1.92 29.16
N VAL A 90 -14.17 0.66 29.58
CA VAL A 90 -15.01 -0.39 29.03
C VAL A 90 -16.19 -0.56 29.98
N THR A 91 -17.37 -0.06 29.58
CA THR A 91 -18.61 -0.32 30.31
C THR A 91 -19.24 -1.62 29.83
N LEU A 92 -19.86 -2.36 30.75
CA LEU A 92 -20.56 -3.62 30.43
C LEU A 92 -21.66 -3.42 29.38
N GLU A 93 -22.26 -2.23 29.33
CA GLU A 93 -23.27 -1.85 28.33
C GLU A 93 -22.75 -1.84 26.89
N LYS A 94 -21.46 -1.52 26.68
CA LYS A 94 -20.85 -1.60 25.34
C LYS A 94 -20.67 -3.04 24.88
N PHE A 95 -20.43 -3.96 25.82
CA PHE A 95 -20.26 -5.38 25.51
C PHE A 95 -21.60 -6.05 25.19
N THR A 96 -22.66 -5.75 25.94
CA THR A 96 -23.99 -6.36 25.71
C THR A 96 -24.68 -5.85 24.45
N ASN A 97 -24.32 -4.66 23.96
CA ASN A 97 -24.83 -4.12 22.71
C ASN A 97 -23.99 -4.49 21.47
N ALA A 98 -22.75 -4.97 21.64
CA ALA A 98 -21.89 -5.36 20.52
C ALA A 98 -22.54 -6.46 19.66
N ASP A 99 -23.20 -7.42 20.30
CA ASP A 99 -23.87 -8.52 19.60
C ASP A 99 -25.22 -8.12 18.98
N ARG A 100 -25.78 -6.95 19.33
CA ARG A 100 -27.05 -6.45 18.76
C ARG A 100 -26.87 -5.75 17.41
N GLU A 101 -25.70 -5.17 17.17
CA GLU A 101 -25.33 -4.55 15.88
C GLU A 101 -24.76 -5.55 14.88
N ILE A 102 -24.63 -6.83 15.25
CA ILE A 102 -24.36 -7.88 14.29
C ILE A 102 -25.62 -8.04 13.44
N GLU A 103 -25.67 -7.25 12.36
CA GLU A 103 -26.62 -7.43 11.27
C GLU A 103 -26.45 -8.87 10.78
N LEU A 104 -27.41 -9.73 11.14
CA LEU A 104 -27.46 -11.10 10.67
C LEU A 104 -27.46 -11.03 9.15
N TYR A 105 -26.32 -11.33 8.54
CA TYR A 105 -26.22 -11.47 7.10
C TYR A 105 -27.24 -12.53 6.70
N ALA A 106 -28.34 -12.08 6.11
CA ALA A 106 -29.31 -12.97 5.50
C ALA A 106 -28.52 -13.86 4.53
N GLU A 107 -28.59 -15.17 4.74
CA GLU A 107 -27.95 -16.13 3.84
C GLU A 107 -28.35 -15.78 2.41
N LEU A 108 -27.37 -15.40 1.59
CA LEU A 108 -27.62 -15.22 0.18
C LEU A 108 -27.91 -16.61 -0.37
N THR A 109 -29.15 -16.85 -0.78
CA THR A 109 -29.49 -18.06 -1.53
C THR A 109 -28.67 -18.11 -2.82
N ASP A 110 -28.31 -19.31 -3.26
CA ASP A 110 -27.49 -19.53 -4.47
C ASP A 110 -28.03 -18.74 -5.68
N ASP A 111 -29.35 -18.66 -5.83
CA ASP A 111 -30.01 -17.90 -6.91
C ASP A 111 -29.65 -16.41 -6.92
N LYS A 112 -29.50 -15.78 -5.76
CA LYS A 112 -29.10 -14.37 -5.65
C LYS A 112 -27.63 -14.17 -6.01
N ILE A 113 -26.80 -15.15 -5.67
CA ILE A 113 -25.37 -15.16 -6.04
C ILE A 113 -25.25 -15.29 -7.55
N VAL A 114 -25.94 -16.27 -8.14
CA VAL A 114 -25.94 -16.53 -9.58
C VAL A 114 -26.44 -15.30 -10.35
N ARG A 115 -27.54 -14.67 -9.94
CA ARG A 115 -28.06 -13.46 -10.60
C ARG A 115 -27.07 -12.28 -10.54
N LYS A 116 -26.34 -12.13 -9.43
CA LYS A 116 -25.34 -11.06 -9.26
C LYS A 116 -24.06 -11.33 -10.07
N VAL A 117 -23.65 -12.58 -10.17
CA VAL A 117 -22.48 -13.01 -10.96
C VAL A 117 -22.77 -12.92 -12.45
N LEU A 118 -24.00 -13.27 -12.86
CA LEU A 118 -24.37 -13.32 -14.27
C LEU A 118 -24.62 -11.95 -14.90
N LYS A 119 -24.55 -10.83 -14.15
CA LYS A 119 -24.70 -9.44 -14.65
C LYS A 119 -25.51 -9.42 -15.94
N GLU A 120 -26.80 -9.68 -15.83
CA GLU A 120 -27.70 -9.20 -16.87
C GLU A 120 -27.61 -7.68 -16.72
N ASP A 121 -26.68 -7.09 -17.49
CA ASP A 121 -26.64 -5.68 -17.80
C ASP A 121 -27.95 -5.41 -18.54
N ASP A 122 -29.05 -5.30 -17.77
CA ASP A 122 -30.37 -4.93 -18.27
C ASP A 122 -30.20 -3.58 -18.93
N ASP A 123 -30.10 -3.67 -20.25
CA ASP A 123 -29.82 -2.64 -21.20
C ASP A 123 -30.69 -1.44 -20.88
N GLY A 124 -30.01 -0.33 -20.57
CA GLY A 124 -30.64 0.98 -20.55
C GLY A 124 -31.48 1.15 -21.80
N LEU A 125 -32.80 1.07 -21.62
CA LEU A 125 -33.80 1.34 -22.65
C LEU A 125 -33.71 2.84 -22.97
N ARG A 126 -32.71 3.16 -23.78
CA ARG A 126 -32.44 4.46 -24.35
C ARG A 126 -33.58 4.72 -25.33
N GLN A 127 -34.64 5.37 -24.86
CA GLN A 127 -35.69 5.92 -25.71
C GLN A 127 -35.08 6.99 -26.63
N ARG A 128 -34.47 6.57 -27.73
CA ARG A 128 -34.29 7.40 -28.93
C ARG A 128 -35.49 7.16 -29.82
N GLY A 129 -36.62 7.75 -29.45
CA GLY A 129 -37.73 7.97 -30.36
C GLY A 129 -37.46 9.25 -31.14
N THR A 130 -36.98 9.09 -32.37
CA THR A 130 -36.92 10.15 -33.37
C THR A 130 -38.33 10.54 -33.78
N SER A 131 -38.80 11.73 -33.41
CA SER A 131 -39.88 12.39 -34.13
C SER A 131 -39.58 13.88 -34.19
N ASP A 132 -39.09 14.33 -35.35
CA ASP A 132 -39.42 15.64 -35.92
C ASP A 132 -38.82 15.69 -37.33
N CYS A 133 -39.49 14.99 -38.24
CA CYS A 133 -39.44 15.27 -39.67
C CYS A 133 -40.85 15.71 -40.05
N ALA A 134 -41.19 16.96 -39.76
CA ALA A 134 -42.39 17.59 -40.27
C ALA A 134 -42.08 19.04 -40.65
N ALA A 135 -42.59 19.41 -41.83
CA ALA A 135 -42.73 20.76 -42.36
C ALA A 135 -41.48 21.45 -42.92
N TYR A 136 -41.13 21.08 -44.16
CA TYR A 136 -40.89 22.09 -45.20
C TYR A 136 -41.57 21.66 -46.50
N LEU A 137 -42.86 21.97 -46.58
CA LEU A 137 -43.64 22.06 -47.82
C LEU A 137 -44.48 23.33 -47.70
N CYS A 138 -43.92 24.42 -48.24
CA CYS A 138 -44.54 25.63 -48.81
C CYS A 138 -43.49 26.74 -48.88
#